data_AF-A0A645E1C8-F1
#
_entry.id   AF-A0A645E1C8-F1
#
_cell.length_a   1.000
_cell.length_b   1.000
_cell.length_c   1.000
_cell.angle_alpha   90.00
_cell.angle_beta   90.00
_cell.angle_gamma   90.00
#
_symmetry.space_group_name_H-M   'P 1'
#
loop_
_entity.id
_entity.type
_entity.pdbx_description
1 polymer ?
#
loop_
_entity_poly.entity_id
_entity_poly.type
_entity_poly.pdbx_seq_one_letter_code
_entity_poly.pdbx_strand_id
1 'polypeptide(L)'
;MAVINPLMIWINTAITGLLSGMSGSAAVILGLVVGGMMAADMGGPINKAAYLFATAQLASPGADGMGYRIMAACMIGGMVPPLAIALCTTLFKNRFTPRERQSGLANYIMGLSFITEGAIPFAASDPLRVLPAMIVGSAVSGGLSMMFGCQLHAPHGGIFVLPTIMHPLFYFLSLAVGMVIGCLLLALLKKPLPKEVYDARIEGGTGDLF
;
A
#
# COMPACT_ATOMS: atom_id res chain seq x y z
N MET A 1 -24.27 0.98 -17.95
CA MET A 1 -23.58 -0.05 -17.15
C MET A 1 -23.10 -1.29 -17.93
N ALA A 2 -23.06 -1.30 -19.28
CA ALA A 2 -22.73 -2.52 -20.05
C ALA A 2 -21.40 -2.51 -20.83
N VAL A 3 -20.71 -1.37 -20.97
CA VAL A 3 -19.48 -1.26 -21.79
C VAL A 3 -18.19 -1.24 -20.95
N ILE A 4 -18.29 -0.91 -19.66
CA ILE A 4 -17.15 -0.87 -18.72
C ILE A 4 -16.71 -2.29 -18.31
N ASN A 5 -17.65 -3.24 -18.32
CA ASN A 5 -17.44 -4.62 -17.87
C ASN A 5 -16.42 -5.41 -18.73
N PRO A 6 -16.47 -5.41 -20.08
CA PRO A 6 -15.54 -6.22 -20.88
C PRO A 6 -14.08 -5.78 -20.78
N LEU A 7 -13.80 -4.47 -20.71
CA LEU A 7 -12.42 -3.97 -20.56
C LEU A 7 -11.83 -4.40 -19.21
N MET A 8 -12.60 -4.27 -18.13
CA MET A 8 -12.12 -4.62 -16.80
C MET A 8 -11.99 -6.12 -16.60
N ILE A 9 -12.87 -6.91 -17.21
CA ILE A 9 -12.73 -8.36 -17.27
C ILE A 9 -11.46 -8.74 -18.02
N TRP A 10 -11.17 -8.13 -19.17
CA TRP A 10 -9.96 -8.42 -19.94
C TRP A 10 -8.68 -8.07 -19.16
N ILE A 11 -8.64 -6.90 -18.53
CA ILE A 11 -7.51 -6.46 -17.69
C ILE A 11 -7.31 -7.43 -16.52
N ASN A 12 -8.36 -7.75 -15.78
CA ASN A 12 -8.29 -8.70 -14.66
C ASN A 12 -7.86 -10.10 -15.12
N THR A 13 -8.33 -10.56 -16.28
CA THR A 13 -7.99 -11.88 -16.84
C THR A 13 -6.52 -11.92 -17.27
N ALA A 14 -6.03 -10.87 -17.93
CA ALA A 14 -4.62 -10.77 -18.33
C ALA A 14 -3.69 -10.73 -17.12
N ILE A 15 -4.02 -9.91 -16.12
CA ILE A 15 -3.26 -9.81 -14.86
C ILE A 15 -3.28 -11.15 -14.12
N THR A 16 -4.45 -11.78 -13.96
CA THR A 16 -4.59 -13.06 -13.26
C THR A 16 -3.81 -14.17 -13.95
N GLY A 17 -3.82 -14.21 -15.29
CA GLY A 17 -3.04 -15.17 -16.07
C GLY A 17 -1.54 -15.01 -15.90
N LEU A 18 -1.03 -13.77 -15.92
CA LEU A 18 0.39 -13.47 -15.68
C LEU A 18 0.83 -13.88 -14.27
N LEU A 19 0.05 -13.53 -13.24
CA LEU A 19 0.40 -13.81 -11.85
C LEU A 19 0.37 -15.31 -11.53
N SER A 20 -0.57 -16.06 -12.12
CA SER A 20 -0.69 -17.51 -11.93
C SER A 20 0.52 -18.28 -12.49
N GLY A 21 1.14 -17.76 -13.56
CA GLY A 21 2.35 -18.32 -14.16
C GLY A 21 3.63 -18.16 -13.34
N MET A 22 3.61 -17.35 -12.26
CA MET A 22 4.78 -17.03 -11.44
C MET A 22 4.88 -17.84 -10.13
N SER A 23 4.15 -18.96 -10.01
CA SER A 23 4.16 -19.81 -8.81
C SER A 23 5.46 -20.62 -8.63
N GLY A 24 5.83 -20.95 -7.38
CA GLY A 24 7.03 -21.74 -7.06
C GLY A 24 8.30 -20.89 -6.85
N SER A 25 9.32 -21.05 -7.70
CA SER A 25 10.65 -20.43 -7.59
C SER A 25 10.67 -18.90 -7.73
N ALA A 26 9.57 -18.31 -8.19
CA ALA A 26 9.37 -16.86 -8.33
C ALA A 26 8.47 -16.24 -7.25
N ALA A 27 8.21 -16.94 -6.13
CA ALA A 27 7.35 -16.48 -5.03
C ALA A 27 7.68 -15.06 -4.53
N VAL A 28 8.97 -14.71 -4.43
CA VAL A 28 9.39 -13.36 -4.05
C VAL A 28 9.01 -12.33 -5.12
N ILE A 29 9.23 -12.64 -6.40
CA ILE A 29 8.88 -11.76 -7.52
C ILE A 29 7.36 -11.56 -7.58
N LEU A 30 6.59 -12.62 -7.37
CA LEU A 30 5.14 -12.52 -7.27
C LEU A 30 4.73 -11.57 -6.14
N GLY A 31 5.37 -11.68 -4.96
CA GLY A 31 5.17 -10.75 -3.86
C GLY A 31 5.49 -9.31 -4.21
N LEU A 32 6.60 -9.05 -4.93
CA LEU A 32 6.96 -7.72 -5.41
C LEU A 32 5.87 -7.14 -6.32
N VAL A 33 5.36 -7.93 -7.26
CA VAL A 33 4.33 -7.48 -8.20
C VAL A 33 3.00 -7.23 -7.49
N VAL A 34 2.51 -8.20 -6.73
CA VAL A 34 1.22 -8.09 -6.01
C VAL A 34 1.26 -6.95 -5.01
N GLY A 35 2.34 -6.82 -4.24
CA GLY A 35 2.53 -5.71 -3.31
C GLY A 35 2.56 -4.36 -4.03
N GLY A 36 3.32 -4.24 -5.13
CA GLY A 36 3.41 -3.01 -5.91
C GLY A 36 2.07 -2.60 -6.55
N MET A 37 1.30 -3.56 -7.06
CA MET A 37 -0.04 -3.32 -7.63
C MET A 37 -1.00 -2.71 -6.62
N MET A 38 -0.93 -3.10 -5.35
CA MET A 38 -1.77 -2.53 -4.30
C MET A 38 -1.53 -1.04 -4.07
N ALA A 39 -0.35 -0.53 -4.40
CA ALA A 39 -0.03 0.90 -4.30
C ALA A 39 -0.10 1.65 -5.63
N ALA A 40 -0.42 0.98 -6.73
CA ALA A 40 -0.35 1.59 -8.07
C ALA A 40 -1.33 2.77 -8.24
N ASP A 41 -2.51 2.68 -7.64
CA ASP A 41 -3.60 3.65 -7.80
C ASP A 41 -4.39 3.92 -6.50
N MET A 42 -3.84 3.52 -5.34
CA MET A 42 -4.37 3.82 -4.00
C MET A 42 -5.84 3.41 -3.80
N GLY A 43 -6.25 2.27 -4.34
CA GLY A 43 -7.63 1.73 -4.23
C GLY A 43 -8.42 1.76 -5.55
N GLY A 44 -7.75 2.10 -6.66
CA GLY A 44 -8.32 2.06 -7.99
C GLY A 44 -8.39 0.65 -8.60
N PRO A 45 -8.59 0.55 -9.92
CA PRO A 45 -8.75 -0.72 -10.63
C PRO A 45 -7.60 -1.72 -10.47
N ILE A 46 -6.34 -1.26 -10.42
CA ILE A 46 -5.16 -2.14 -10.31
C ILE A 46 -5.05 -2.71 -8.90
N ASN A 47 -5.27 -1.90 -7.87
CA ASN A 47 -5.34 -2.37 -6.48
C ASN A 47 -6.46 -3.41 -6.34
N LYS A 48 -7.67 -3.11 -6.85
CA LYS A 48 -8.80 -4.05 -6.78
C LYS A 48 -8.55 -5.34 -7.57
N ALA A 49 -7.84 -5.27 -8.70
CA ALA A 49 -7.42 -6.44 -9.47
C ALA A 49 -6.49 -7.35 -8.66
N ALA A 50 -5.47 -6.78 -8.01
CA ALA A 50 -4.55 -7.52 -7.15
C ALA A 50 -5.27 -8.13 -5.94
N TYR A 51 -6.19 -7.40 -5.33
CA TYR A 51 -7.00 -7.89 -4.22
C TYR A 51 -7.93 -9.04 -4.66
N LEU A 52 -8.59 -8.91 -5.80
CA LEU A 52 -9.44 -9.97 -6.36
C LEU A 52 -8.61 -11.22 -6.68
N PHE A 53 -7.44 -11.06 -7.27
CA PHE A 53 -6.50 -12.15 -7.50
C PHE A 53 -6.13 -12.84 -6.18
N ALA A 54 -5.69 -12.08 -5.18
CA ALA A 54 -5.29 -12.65 -3.89
C ALA A 54 -6.44 -13.37 -3.17
N THR A 55 -7.65 -12.83 -3.22
CA THR A 55 -8.84 -13.46 -2.62
C THR A 55 -9.24 -14.76 -3.33
N ALA A 56 -9.11 -14.82 -4.67
CA ALA A 56 -9.33 -16.06 -5.41
C ALA A 56 -8.38 -17.19 -4.97
N GLN A 57 -7.12 -16.85 -4.67
CA GLN A 57 -6.13 -17.83 -4.21
C GLN A 57 -6.43 -18.41 -2.81
N LEU A 58 -7.26 -17.76 -1.99
CA LEU A 58 -7.67 -18.31 -0.69
C LEU A 58 -8.61 -19.52 -0.83
N ALA A 59 -9.35 -19.64 -1.93
CA ALA A 59 -10.27 -20.76 -2.17
C ALA A 59 -9.53 -22.05 -2.52
N SER A 60 -8.30 -21.95 -3.02
CA SER A 60 -7.45 -23.10 -3.39
C SER A 60 -5.98 -22.77 -3.10
N PRO A 61 -5.60 -22.70 -1.81
CA PRO A 61 -4.32 -22.12 -1.39
C PRO A 61 -3.09 -22.98 -1.72
N GLY A 62 -3.28 -24.20 -2.24
CA GLY A 62 -2.21 -25.16 -2.47
C GLY A 62 -1.77 -25.86 -1.17
N ALA A 63 -1.18 -27.05 -1.29
CA ALA A 63 -0.71 -27.83 -0.14
C ALA A 63 0.47 -27.14 0.60
N ASP A 64 1.17 -26.24 -0.08
CA ASP A 64 2.28 -25.43 0.42
C ASP A 64 1.84 -24.06 1.01
N GLY A 65 0.53 -23.77 1.01
CA GLY A 65 -0.04 -22.53 1.56
C GLY A 65 0.25 -21.29 0.71
N MET A 66 0.63 -21.46 -0.56
CA MET A 66 0.98 -20.36 -1.47
C MET A 66 -0.12 -19.29 -1.57
N GLY A 67 -1.40 -19.67 -1.60
CA GLY A 67 -2.50 -18.70 -1.65
C GLY A 67 -2.58 -17.80 -0.42
N TYR A 68 -2.30 -18.34 0.76
CA TYR A 68 -2.25 -17.54 2.00
C TYR A 68 -1.05 -16.57 2.02
N ARG A 69 0.05 -16.95 1.38
CA ARG A 69 1.24 -16.08 1.22
C ARG A 69 0.95 -14.92 0.27
N ILE A 70 0.30 -15.20 -0.86
CA ILE A 70 -0.16 -14.18 -1.82
C ILE A 70 -1.10 -13.19 -1.12
N MET A 71 -2.05 -13.68 -0.31
CA MET A 71 -2.94 -12.84 0.47
C MET A 71 -2.18 -11.95 1.47
N ALA A 72 -1.20 -12.50 2.19
CA ALA A 72 -0.37 -11.73 3.11
C ALA A 72 0.41 -10.61 2.38
N ALA A 73 1.00 -10.91 1.23
CA ALA A 73 1.73 -9.94 0.40
C ALA A 73 0.82 -8.83 -0.15
N CYS A 74 -0.41 -9.18 -0.53
CA CYS A 74 -1.43 -8.23 -0.97
C CYS A 74 -1.81 -7.26 0.17
N MET A 75 -2.09 -7.77 1.37
CA MET A 75 -2.52 -6.92 2.48
C MET A 75 -1.43 -5.95 2.93
N ILE A 76 -0.19 -6.38 3.16
CA ILE A 76 0.88 -5.43 3.51
C ILE A 76 1.15 -4.41 2.41
N GLY A 77 0.97 -4.78 1.14
CA GLY A 77 1.14 -3.88 0.01
C GLY A 77 0.21 -2.67 0.09
N GLY A 78 -1.04 -2.87 0.51
CA GLY A 78 -2.00 -1.76 0.72
C GLY A 78 -1.83 -1.03 2.06
N MET A 79 -1.19 -1.63 3.07
CA MET A 79 -0.90 -0.92 4.33
C MET A 79 0.24 0.11 4.16
N VAL A 80 1.21 -0.16 3.29
CA VAL A 80 2.43 0.66 3.16
C VAL A 80 2.16 2.12 2.75
N PRO A 81 1.32 2.46 1.75
CA PRO A 81 1.22 3.83 1.27
C PRO A 81 0.87 4.89 2.34
N PRO A 82 -0.23 4.74 3.10
CA PRO A 82 -0.54 5.68 4.18
C PRO A 82 0.53 5.68 5.27
N LEU A 83 1.09 4.53 5.66
CA LEU A 83 2.14 4.45 6.69
C LEU A 83 3.44 5.16 6.27
N ALA A 84 3.88 4.96 5.03
CA ALA A 84 5.09 5.58 4.49
C ALA A 84 4.93 7.11 4.41
N ILE A 85 3.74 7.60 4.02
CA ILE A 85 3.42 9.03 4.02
C ILE A 85 3.38 9.58 5.44
N ALA A 86 2.75 8.87 6.39
CA ALA A 86 2.69 9.28 7.79
C ALA A 86 4.09 9.39 8.40
N LEU A 87 4.96 8.41 8.12
CA LEU A 87 6.35 8.42 8.54
C LEU A 87 7.14 9.56 7.89
N CYS A 88 6.97 9.77 6.58
CA CYS A 88 7.68 10.81 5.85
C CYS A 88 7.27 12.22 6.30
N THR A 89 5.98 12.45 6.54
CA THR A 89 5.47 13.72 7.07
C THR A 89 5.94 13.98 8.51
N THR A 90 6.16 12.91 9.29
CA THR A 90 6.69 13.01 10.66
C THR A 90 8.18 13.32 10.71
N LEU A 91 9.01 12.63 9.90
CA LEU A 91 10.47 12.75 9.92
C LEU A 91 10.98 13.91 9.06
N PHE A 92 10.32 14.16 7.94
CA PHE A 92 10.76 15.09 6.90
C PHE A 92 9.78 16.25 6.71
N LYS A 93 9.34 16.83 7.83
CA LYS A 93 8.32 17.90 7.93
C LYS A 93 8.54 19.06 6.95
N ASN A 94 9.79 19.43 6.68
CA ASN A 94 10.16 20.54 5.80
C ASN A 94 9.77 20.35 4.32
N ARG A 95 9.30 19.17 3.94
CA ARG A 95 8.85 18.85 2.57
C ARG A 95 7.34 18.93 2.40
N PHE A 96 6.59 19.19 3.48
CA PHE A 96 5.13 19.14 3.51
C PHE A 96 4.53 20.42 4.06
N THR A 97 3.40 20.82 3.49
CA THR A 97 2.60 21.94 3.99
C THR A 97 2.06 21.65 5.39
N PRO A 98 1.69 22.68 6.17
CA PRO A 98 1.02 22.49 7.47
C PRO A 98 -0.21 21.57 7.40
N ARG A 99 -1.03 21.72 6.35
CA ARG A 99 -2.22 20.87 6.12
C ARG A 99 -1.85 19.41 5.85
N GLU A 100 -0.83 19.17 5.02
CA GLU A 100 -0.32 17.82 4.76
C GLU A 100 0.31 17.18 6.00
N ARG A 101 0.95 17.96 6.88
CA ARG A 101 1.47 17.45 8.16
C ARG A 101 0.35 17.04 9.11
N GLN A 102 -0.74 17.81 9.15
CA GLN A 102 -1.90 17.49 9.99
C GLN A 102 -2.63 16.24 9.49
N SER A 103 -2.87 16.12 8.18
CA SER A 103 -3.48 14.92 7.60
C SER A 103 -2.55 13.70 7.64
N GLY A 104 -1.24 13.91 7.57
CA GLY A 104 -0.23 12.85 7.66
C GLY A 104 -0.28 12.05 8.96
N LEU A 105 -0.69 12.65 10.08
CA LEU A 105 -0.82 11.94 11.35
C LEU A 105 -1.98 10.93 11.33
N ALA A 106 -3.11 11.28 10.69
CA ALA A 106 -4.24 10.38 10.54
C ALA A 106 -3.87 9.13 9.72
N ASN A 107 -2.91 9.26 8.81
CA ASN A 107 -2.47 8.15 7.96
C ASN A 107 -1.80 7.00 8.72
N TYR A 108 -1.29 7.19 9.95
CA TYR A 108 -0.85 6.06 10.77
C TYR A 108 -2.01 5.10 11.07
N ILE A 109 -3.14 5.65 11.51
CA ILE A 109 -4.33 4.87 11.85
C ILE A 109 -4.92 4.26 10.59
N MET A 110 -5.00 5.03 9.50
CA MET A 110 -5.52 4.55 8.23
C MET A 110 -4.69 3.37 7.70
N GLY A 111 -3.35 3.49 7.72
CA GLY A 111 -2.49 2.41 7.26
C GLY A 111 -2.50 1.17 8.14
N LEU A 112 -2.51 1.34 9.46
CA LEU A 112 -2.69 0.22 10.40
C LEU A 112 -4.07 -0.44 10.29
N SER A 113 -5.07 0.25 9.72
CA SER A 113 -6.41 -0.27 9.48
C SER A 113 -6.62 -0.74 8.03
N PHE A 114 -5.56 -0.76 7.21
CA PHE A 114 -5.62 -1.11 5.78
C PHE A 114 -6.58 -0.21 4.97
N ILE A 115 -6.55 1.08 5.27
CA ILE A 115 -7.29 2.12 4.55
C ILE A 115 -6.27 2.90 3.70
N THR A 116 -6.17 2.54 2.43
CA THR A 116 -5.22 3.11 1.45
C THR A 116 -5.57 4.55 1.07
N GLU A 117 -6.82 4.96 1.26
CA GLU A 117 -7.40 6.22 0.81
C GLU A 117 -6.72 7.45 1.42
N GLY A 118 -6.08 7.29 2.60
CA GLY A 118 -5.31 8.34 3.26
C GLY A 118 -4.13 8.85 2.41
N ALA A 119 -3.67 8.03 1.45
CA ALA A 119 -2.61 8.40 0.52
C ALA A 119 -3.12 9.21 -0.68
N ILE A 120 -4.42 9.15 -1.01
CA ILE A 120 -4.99 9.78 -2.22
C ILE A 120 -4.71 11.29 -2.26
N PRO A 121 -4.93 12.09 -1.19
CA PRO A 121 -4.70 13.52 -1.23
C PRO A 121 -3.24 13.89 -1.54
N PHE A 122 -2.28 13.07 -1.08
CA PHE A 122 -0.85 13.26 -1.31
C PHE A 122 -0.45 12.84 -2.72
N ALA A 123 -1.01 11.73 -3.22
CA ALA A 123 -0.80 11.30 -4.59
C ALA A 123 -1.42 12.28 -5.60
N ALA A 124 -2.56 12.90 -5.26
CA ALA A 124 -3.18 13.91 -6.10
C ALA A 124 -2.38 15.22 -6.14
N SER A 125 -1.75 15.62 -5.02
CA SER A 125 -0.93 16.83 -4.98
C SER A 125 0.42 16.67 -5.68
N ASP A 126 1.00 15.46 -5.65
CA ASP A 126 2.36 15.21 -6.15
C ASP A 126 2.53 13.78 -6.72
N PRO A 127 1.81 13.43 -7.80
CA PRO A 127 1.70 12.04 -8.29
C PRO A 127 3.04 11.46 -8.72
N LEU A 128 3.86 12.26 -9.39
CA LEU A 128 5.16 11.83 -9.95
C LEU A 128 6.17 11.43 -8.87
N ARG A 129 6.00 11.89 -7.64
CA ARG A 129 6.93 11.62 -6.53
C ARG A 129 6.33 10.62 -5.54
N VAL A 130 5.02 10.72 -5.27
CA VAL A 130 4.33 9.84 -4.32
C VAL A 130 4.12 8.46 -4.91
N LEU A 131 3.56 8.32 -6.11
CA LEU A 131 3.23 7.00 -6.67
C LEU A 131 4.45 6.08 -6.78
N PRO A 132 5.60 6.49 -7.35
CA PRO A 132 6.75 5.59 -7.48
C PRO A 132 7.30 5.16 -6.12
N ALA A 133 7.37 6.08 -5.14
CA ALA A 133 7.86 5.76 -3.81
C ALA A 133 6.96 4.74 -3.10
N MET A 134 5.65 4.88 -3.21
CA MET A 134 4.69 3.96 -2.60
C MET A 134 4.71 2.60 -3.29
N ILE A 135 4.74 2.56 -4.63
CA ILE A 135 4.82 1.32 -5.40
C ILE A 135 6.07 0.52 -5.00
N VAL A 136 7.23 1.16 -4.92
CA VAL A 136 8.48 0.47 -4.55
C VAL A 136 8.44 -0.01 -3.10
N GLY A 137 7.97 0.82 -2.17
CA GLY A 137 7.82 0.42 -0.76
C GLY A 137 6.88 -0.78 -0.59
N SER A 138 5.72 -0.76 -1.26
CA SER A 138 4.74 -1.84 -1.22
C SER A 138 5.22 -3.10 -1.91
N ALA A 139 5.93 -2.98 -3.03
CA ALA A 139 6.56 -4.11 -3.70
C ALA A 139 7.55 -4.80 -2.77
N VAL A 140 8.50 -4.05 -2.19
CA VAL A 140 9.50 -4.63 -1.29
C VAL A 140 8.84 -5.31 -0.08
N SER A 141 7.83 -4.69 0.52
CA SER A 141 7.04 -5.31 1.59
C SER A 141 6.45 -6.66 1.16
N GLY A 142 5.75 -6.68 0.01
CA GLY A 142 5.16 -7.87 -0.58
C GLY A 142 6.17 -8.99 -0.85
N GLY A 143 7.31 -8.65 -1.44
CA GLY A 143 8.41 -9.59 -1.71
C GLY A 143 9.02 -10.17 -0.44
N LEU A 144 9.26 -9.34 0.58
CA LEU A 144 9.80 -9.80 1.87
C LEU A 144 8.83 -10.72 2.61
N SER A 145 7.53 -10.42 2.59
CA SER A 145 6.52 -11.27 3.19
C SER A 145 6.45 -12.65 2.53
N MET A 146 6.50 -12.69 1.20
CA MET A 146 6.62 -13.95 0.46
C MET A 146 7.92 -14.68 0.80
N MET A 147 9.04 -13.96 0.89
CA MET A 147 10.35 -14.53 1.23
C MET A 147 10.35 -15.18 2.62
N PHE A 148 9.79 -14.51 3.62
CA PHE A 148 9.68 -15.04 4.98
C PHE A 148 8.55 -16.06 5.16
N GLY A 149 7.73 -16.27 4.13
CA GLY A 149 6.63 -17.22 4.18
C GLY A 149 5.48 -16.80 5.08
N CYS A 150 5.29 -15.49 5.27
CA CYS A 150 4.15 -14.96 6.01
C CYS A 150 2.85 -15.39 5.33
N GLN A 151 1.85 -15.79 6.12
CA GLN A 151 0.56 -16.26 5.60
C GLN A 151 -0.56 -15.47 6.26
N LEU A 152 -1.64 -15.23 5.52
CA LEU A 152 -2.82 -14.60 6.03
C LEU A 152 -4.06 -15.35 5.53
N HIS A 153 -4.86 -15.84 6.48
CA HIS A 153 -5.99 -16.73 6.21
C HIS A 153 -7.31 -15.98 6.01
N ALA A 154 -7.31 -14.66 6.20
CA ALA A 154 -8.48 -13.80 6.02
C ALA A 154 -8.25 -12.80 4.89
N PRO A 155 -9.28 -12.50 4.07
CA PRO A 155 -9.20 -11.46 3.04
C PRO A 155 -9.38 -10.08 3.66
N HIS A 156 -8.58 -9.73 4.65
CA HIS A 156 -8.66 -8.42 5.28
C HIS A 156 -7.29 -8.03 5.84
N GLY A 157 -6.92 -6.76 5.72
CA GLY A 157 -5.65 -6.25 6.23
C GLY A 157 -5.80 -5.58 7.59
N GLY A 158 -4.71 -4.96 8.03
CA GLY A 158 -4.68 -4.15 9.23
C GLY A 158 -4.31 -4.93 10.49
N ILE A 159 -4.21 -4.22 11.60
CA ILE A 159 -3.83 -4.80 12.90
C ILE A 159 -4.90 -5.76 13.44
N PHE A 160 -6.15 -5.63 12.97
CA PHE A 160 -7.30 -6.42 13.43
C PHE A 160 -7.25 -7.88 12.98
N VAL A 161 -6.46 -8.22 11.95
CA VAL A 161 -6.32 -9.59 11.45
C VAL A 161 -5.11 -10.32 12.04
N LEU A 162 -4.47 -9.75 13.06
CA LEU A 162 -3.37 -10.38 13.80
C LEU A 162 -3.56 -11.89 14.11
N PRO A 163 -4.74 -12.34 14.59
CA PRO A 163 -4.96 -13.76 14.91
C PRO A 163 -4.93 -14.70 13.72
N THR A 164 -5.08 -14.20 12.49
CA THR A 164 -5.13 -14.99 11.26
C THR A 164 -3.82 -14.97 10.47
N ILE A 165 -2.79 -14.29 11.00
CA ILE A 165 -1.46 -14.18 10.41
C ILE A 165 -0.53 -15.27 10.96
N MET A 166 0.08 -16.05 10.07
CA MET A 166 1.24 -16.89 10.40
C MET A 166 2.53 -16.11 10.16
N HIS A 167 3.51 -16.31 11.05
CA HIS A 167 4.74 -15.50 11.12
C HIS A 167 4.51 -13.99 11.31
N PRO A 168 3.71 -13.56 12.31
CA PRO A 168 3.35 -12.15 12.50
C PRO A 168 4.57 -11.24 12.68
N LEU A 169 5.62 -11.71 13.35
CA LEU A 169 6.85 -10.93 13.53
C LEU A 169 7.49 -10.53 12.18
N PHE A 170 7.61 -11.50 11.26
CA PHE A 170 8.17 -11.24 9.93
C PHE A 170 7.21 -10.47 9.04
N TYR A 171 5.89 -10.60 9.25
CA TYR A 171 4.87 -9.82 8.55
C TYR A 171 5.01 -8.32 8.89
N PHE A 172 5.07 -7.96 10.17
CA PHE A 172 5.25 -6.56 10.59
C PHE A 172 6.67 -6.04 10.30
N LEU A 173 7.69 -6.90 10.32
CA LEU A 173 9.02 -6.54 9.87
C LEU A 173 9.01 -6.17 8.38
N SER A 174 8.37 -6.98 7.52
CA SER A 174 8.24 -6.70 6.08
C SER A 174 7.50 -5.39 5.83
N LEU A 175 6.40 -5.17 6.57
CA LEU A 175 5.64 -3.93 6.54
C LEU A 175 6.51 -2.72 6.94
N ALA A 176 7.26 -2.84 8.04
CA ALA A 176 8.12 -1.77 8.53
C ALA A 176 9.23 -1.44 7.53
N VAL A 177 9.87 -2.45 6.93
CA VAL A 177 10.90 -2.25 5.91
C VAL A 177 10.33 -1.55 4.68
N GLY A 178 9.18 -2.00 4.16
CA GLY A 178 8.52 -1.36 3.03
C GLY A 178 8.08 0.08 3.33
N MET A 179 7.55 0.33 4.52
CA MET A 179 7.20 1.66 5.02
C MET A 179 8.42 2.60 5.04
N VAL A 180 9.56 2.13 5.58
CA VAL A 180 10.78 2.92 5.65
C VAL A 180 11.34 3.19 4.25
N ILE A 181 11.37 2.20 3.37
CA ILE A 181 11.84 2.38 1.99
C ILE A 181 10.96 3.39 1.24
N GLY A 182 9.64 3.26 1.33
CA GLY A 182 8.71 4.20 0.71
C GLY A 182 8.86 5.62 1.27
N CYS A 183 9.05 5.76 2.58
CA CYS A 183 9.32 7.03 3.24
C CYS A 183 10.63 7.67 2.74
N LEU A 184 11.73 6.92 2.72
CA LEU A 184 13.03 7.41 2.27
C LEU A 184 13.01 7.80 0.80
N LEU A 185 12.40 6.99 -0.06
CA LEU A 185 12.23 7.32 -1.48
C LEU A 185 11.39 8.58 -1.68
N LEU A 186 10.27 8.72 -0.96
CA LEU A 186 9.47 9.93 -1.01
C LEU A 186 10.26 11.16 -0.54
N ALA A 187 11.04 11.03 0.53
CA ALA A 187 11.87 12.09 1.06
C ALA A 187 13.04 12.47 0.12
N LEU A 188 13.53 11.53 -0.69
CA LEU A 188 14.53 11.78 -1.73
C LEU A 188 13.92 12.47 -2.95
N LEU A 189 12.72 12.06 -3.36
CA LEU A 189 12.03 12.62 -4.53
C LEU A 189 11.44 14.01 -4.23
N LYS A 190 10.87 14.22 -3.05
CA LYS A 190 10.25 15.47 -2.62
C LYS A 190 11.29 16.40 -1.98
N LYS A 191 11.54 17.54 -2.61
CA LYS A 191 12.50 18.54 -2.11
C LYS A 191 11.88 19.36 -0.96
N PRO A 192 12.71 19.94 -0.07
CA PRO A 192 12.22 20.88 0.94
C PRO A 192 11.44 22.04 0.30
N LEU A 193 10.35 22.43 0.95
CA LEU A 193 9.55 23.56 0.52
C LEU A 193 10.25 24.88 0.84
N PRO A 194 9.97 25.96 0.07
CA PRO A 194 10.33 27.32 0.47
C PRO A 194 9.78 27.66 1.85
N LYS A 195 10.49 28.49 2.61
CA LYS A 195 10.14 28.82 4.01
C LYS A 195 8.74 29.44 4.10
N GLU A 196 8.37 30.25 3.12
CA GLU A 196 7.09 30.94 3.03
C GLU A 196 5.90 29.97 2.98
N VAL A 197 6.07 28.83 2.29
CA VAL A 197 5.06 27.78 2.16
C VAL A 197 5.05 26.86 3.39
N TYR A 198 6.22 26.63 3.99
CA TYR A 198 6.37 25.80 5.18
C TYR A 198 5.75 26.45 6.43
N ASP A 199 5.95 27.76 6.60
CA ASP A 199 5.49 28.55 7.74
C ASP A 199 4.08 29.13 7.53
N ALA A 200 3.47 28.91 6.36
CA ALA A 200 2.10 29.32 6.09
C ALA A 200 1.19 28.87 7.24
N ARG A 201 0.40 29.79 7.82
CA ARG A 201 -0.61 29.40 8.80
C ARG A 201 -1.75 28.70 8.07
N ILE A 202 -2.42 27.77 8.74
CA ILE A 202 -3.69 27.24 8.25
C ILE A 202 -4.70 28.39 8.40
N GLU A 203 -4.89 29.20 7.36
CA GLU A 203 -5.96 30.20 7.32
C GLU A 203 -7.30 29.47 7.18
N GLY A 204 -8.22 29.69 8.14
CA GLY A 204 -9.62 29.29 8.03
C GLY A 204 -10.03 28.06 8.83
N GLY A 205 -9.96 28.13 10.16
CA GLY A 205 -10.91 27.45 11.04
C GLY A 205 -11.96 28.45 11.49
N THR A 206 -12.86 28.87 10.61
CA THR A 206 -14.06 29.61 11.02
C THR A 206 -14.90 28.68 11.88
N GLY A 207 -14.88 28.94 13.19
CA GLY A 207 -15.94 28.57 14.11
C GLY A 207 -17.19 29.37 13.78
N ASP A 208 -17.85 28.99 12.70
CA ASP A 208 -19.24 29.32 12.41
C ASP A 208 -19.81 28.10 11.72
N LEU A 209 -20.52 27.29 12.50
CA LEU A 209 -21.75 26.59 12.16
C LEU A 209 -22.12 25.74 13.40
N PHE A 210 -23.04 26.31 14.17
CA PHE A 210 -24.01 25.55 14.96
C PHE A 210 -24.71 24.51 14.08
#